data_AF-A0A7C4CNE2-F1
#
_entry.id   AF-A0A7C4CNE2-F1
#
_cell.length_a   1.000
_cell.length_b   1.000
_cell.length_c   1.000
_cell.angle_alpha   90.00
_cell.angle_beta   90.00
_cell.angle_gamma   90.00
#
_symmetry.space_group_name_H-M   'P 1'
#
loop_
_entity.id
_entity.type
_entity.pdbx_description
1 polymer ?
#
loop_
_entity_poly.entity_id
_entity_poly.type
_entity_poly.pdbx_seq_one_letter_code
_entity_poly.pdbx_strand_id
1 'polypeptide(L)'
;MSTKTGNSKSLLVTATALCAALYAVGCYSTAYIPSPWGFGQFRPAVVIPALFGTFFGPLPSALGAAIGTLIADSMKRGSLHIGSLIAAVPGNFIGFYIYGEILKKKFTWSRFIAASLLTLIIGNAIVAFLYVFLYKSLFLYELPFSIEKLSFLSIGLTIYWFATMLPFMLLLTPLLIRLIATAIPGIVPERKLISDIRTEFPKRSFTLATIIPGIVLIMLGIATSITPLRDLTMSVARLNSTLPVELAYYCTGSVLTAMGVTIQVKK
;
A
#
# COMPACT_ATOMS: atom_id res chain seq x y z
N MET A 1 -22.37 32.24 10.56
CA MET A 1 -20.94 32.52 10.26
C MET A 1 -20.13 31.43 10.96
N SER A 2 -19.84 30.32 10.27
CA SER A 2 -19.19 29.14 10.88
C SER A 2 -17.68 29.26 10.67
N THR A 3 -16.94 29.46 11.75
CA THR A 3 -15.47 29.47 11.74
C THR A 3 -14.95 28.10 11.31
N LYS A 4 -14.32 28.03 10.14
CA LYS A 4 -13.44 26.91 9.78
C LYS A 4 -12.23 26.97 10.71
N THR A 5 -12.30 26.34 11.86
CA THR A 5 -11.10 26.06 12.65
C THR A 5 -10.37 24.93 11.95
N GLY A 6 -9.39 25.27 11.10
CA GLY A 6 -8.45 24.27 10.61
C GLY A 6 -7.78 23.55 11.79
N ASN A 7 -7.39 22.29 11.59
CA ASN A 7 -6.70 21.51 12.62
C ASN A 7 -5.53 22.29 13.22
N SER A 8 -5.42 22.32 14.55
CA SER A 8 -4.29 22.97 15.21
C SER A 8 -2.97 22.32 14.79
N LYS A 9 -1.89 23.11 14.73
CA LYS A 9 -0.57 22.58 14.39
C LYS A 9 -0.13 21.47 15.35
N SER A 10 -0.44 21.61 16.64
CA SER A 10 -0.15 20.59 17.65
C SER A 10 -0.86 19.27 17.36
N LEU A 11 -2.14 19.31 16.97
CA LEU A 11 -2.89 18.11 16.60
C LEU A 11 -2.25 17.39 15.40
N LEU A 12 -1.83 18.13 14.38
CA LEU A 12 -1.19 17.54 13.19
C LEU A 12 0.16 16.89 13.53
N VAL A 13 0.94 17.50 14.43
CA VAL A 13 2.20 16.92 14.92
C VAL A 13 1.94 15.63 15.69
N THR A 14 0.99 15.65 16.63
CA THR A 14 0.61 14.45 17.39
C THR A 14 0.10 13.33 16.47
N ALA A 15 -0.76 13.66 15.50
CA ALA A 15 -1.25 12.69 14.53
C ALA A 15 -0.11 12.10 13.68
N THR A 16 0.87 12.92 13.29
CA THR A 16 2.05 12.45 12.55
C THR A 16 2.88 11.48 13.38
N ALA A 17 3.16 11.82 14.64
CA ALA A 17 3.95 10.98 15.55
C ALA A 17 3.27 9.63 15.84
N LEU A 18 1.95 9.65 16.11
CA LEU A 18 1.17 8.43 16.32
C LEU A 18 1.10 7.57 15.06
N CYS A 19 0.87 8.19 13.90
CA CYS A 19 0.89 7.50 12.61
C CYS A 19 2.23 6.80 12.37
N ALA A 20 3.35 7.51 12.60
CA ALA A 20 4.69 6.96 12.45
C ALA A 20 4.94 5.78 13.38
N ALA A 21 4.61 5.91 14.67
CA ALA A 21 4.82 4.85 15.65
C ALA A 21 3.99 3.60 15.33
N LEU A 22 2.69 3.76 15.08
CA LEU A 22 1.79 2.64 14.75
C LEU A 22 2.20 1.99 13.43
N TYR A 23 2.54 2.77 12.41
CA TYR A 23 2.97 2.23 11.13
C TYR A 23 4.32 1.52 11.22
N ALA A 24 5.24 2.02 12.03
CA ALA A 24 6.51 1.34 12.30
C ALA A 24 6.28 -0.03 12.95
N VAL A 25 5.46 -0.11 14.00
CA VAL A 25 5.13 -1.37 14.69
C VAL A 25 4.45 -2.34 13.72
N GLY A 26 3.47 -1.87 12.95
CA GLY A 26 2.76 -2.69 11.97
C GLY A 26 3.66 -3.19 10.83
N CYS A 27 4.59 -2.37 10.34
CA CYS A 27 5.56 -2.81 9.34
C CYS A 27 6.56 -3.80 9.93
N TYR A 28 7.04 -3.56 11.16
CA TYR A 28 8.01 -4.41 11.82
C TYR A 28 7.46 -5.82 12.10
N SER A 29 6.19 -5.92 12.51
CA SER A 29 5.55 -7.21 12.81
C SER A 29 5.46 -8.16 11.61
N THR A 30 5.44 -7.63 10.38
CA THR A 30 5.46 -8.42 9.15
C THR A 30 6.78 -8.35 8.40
N ALA A 31 7.80 -7.70 8.98
CA ALA A 31 9.05 -7.41 8.28
C ALA A 31 9.86 -8.66 7.93
N TYR A 32 9.61 -9.78 8.63
CA TYR A 32 10.26 -11.08 8.41
C TYR A 32 9.52 -11.99 7.43
N ILE A 33 8.45 -11.48 6.79
CA ILE A 33 7.75 -12.16 5.71
C ILE A 33 8.26 -11.59 4.38
N PRO A 34 9.29 -12.20 3.75
CA PRO A 34 9.87 -11.68 2.52
C PRO A 34 8.90 -11.82 1.35
N SER A 35 9.08 -10.96 0.34
CA SER A 35 8.40 -11.19 -0.93
C SER A 35 8.97 -12.44 -1.63
N PRO A 36 8.18 -13.09 -2.50
CA PRO A 36 8.66 -14.21 -3.30
C PRO A 36 9.70 -13.80 -4.35
N TRP A 37 9.92 -12.49 -4.55
CA TRP A 37 10.96 -11.95 -5.45
C TRP A 37 12.34 -11.85 -4.78
N GLY A 38 12.49 -12.30 -3.53
CA GLY A 38 13.74 -12.20 -2.77
C GLY A 38 14.06 -10.79 -2.24
N PHE A 39 13.28 -9.78 -2.66
CA PHE A 39 13.43 -8.39 -2.27
C PHE A 39 12.13 -7.83 -1.72
N GLY A 40 12.18 -6.99 -0.70
CA GLY A 40 10.97 -6.42 -0.12
C GLY A 40 10.23 -7.39 0.82
N GLN A 41 9.13 -6.91 1.40
CA GLN A 41 8.43 -7.54 2.51
C GLN A 41 6.92 -7.37 2.36
N PHE A 42 6.16 -8.27 2.97
CA PHE A 42 4.71 -8.13 3.11
C PHE A 42 4.37 -6.97 4.05
N ARG A 43 3.55 -6.01 3.60
CA ARG A 43 3.25 -4.77 4.36
C ARG A 43 1.76 -4.41 4.36
N PRO A 44 0.90 -5.20 5.04
CA PRO A 44 -0.52 -4.87 5.18
C PRO A 44 -0.75 -3.63 6.07
N ALA A 45 0.25 -3.18 6.84
CA ALA A 45 0.17 -2.05 7.74
C ALA A 45 -0.12 -0.69 7.05
N VAL A 46 -0.11 -0.63 5.72
CA VAL A 46 -0.49 0.57 4.93
C VAL A 46 -1.89 1.11 5.26
N VAL A 47 -2.74 0.28 5.88
CA VAL A 47 -4.03 0.69 6.44
C VAL A 47 -3.89 1.80 7.49
N ILE A 48 -2.78 1.86 8.23
CA ILE A 48 -2.56 2.84 9.29
C ILE A 48 -2.38 4.24 8.71
N PRO A 49 -1.40 4.53 7.82
CA PRO A 49 -1.32 5.85 7.22
C PRO A 49 -2.57 6.22 6.41
N ALA A 50 -3.23 5.27 5.75
CA ALA A 50 -4.50 5.53 5.06
C ALA A 50 -5.61 6.02 6.01
N LEU A 51 -5.71 5.41 7.19
CA LEU A 51 -6.63 5.83 8.24
C LEU A 51 -6.34 7.27 8.69
N PHE A 52 -5.07 7.58 8.98
CA PHE A 52 -4.66 8.94 9.34
C PHE A 52 -4.86 9.93 8.20
N GLY A 53 -4.68 9.51 6.94
CA GLY A 53 -4.95 10.33 5.76
C GLY A 53 -6.41 10.68 5.59
N THR A 54 -7.30 9.77 5.99
CA THR A 54 -8.75 9.98 5.95
C THR A 54 -9.19 11.01 7.00
N PHE A 55 -8.65 10.96 8.21
CA PHE A 55 -9.09 11.82 9.32
C PHE A 55 -8.31 13.13 9.44
N PHE A 56 -6.99 13.09 9.27
CA PHE A 56 -6.10 14.24 9.52
C PHE A 56 -5.53 14.85 8.25
N GLY A 57 -5.79 14.22 7.09
CA GLY A 57 -5.35 14.70 5.80
C GLY A 57 -3.92 14.29 5.42
N PRO A 58 -3.35 14.93 4.40
CA PRO A 58 -2.19 14.40 3.67
C PRO A 58 -0.89 14.45 4.44
N LEU A 59 -0.59 15.56 5.13
CA LEU A 59 0.71 15.71 5.79
C LEU A 59 0.93 14.68 6.92
N PRO A 60 0.00 14.47 7.87
CA PRO A 60 0.21 13.47 8.91
C PRO A 60 0.32 12.04 8.38
N SER A 61 -0.44 11.73 7.33
CA SER A 61 -0.39 10.44 6.64
C SER A 61 0.95 10.22 5.94
N ALA A 62 1.40 11.19 5.14
CA ALA A 62 2.64 11.12 4.37
C ALA A 62 3.89 11.08 5.24
N LEU A 63 4.00 12.01 6.20
CA LEU A 63 5.12 12.07 7.13
C LEU A 63 5.13 10.84 8.05
N GLY A 64 3.96 10.46 8.58
CA GLY A 64 3.82 9.27 9.41
C GLY A 64 4.24 8.00 8.67
N ALA A 65 3.80 7.83 7.42
CA ALA A 65 4.20 6.70 6.59
C ALA A 65 5.71 6.69 6.33
N ALA A 66 6.28 7.83 5.92
CA ALA A 66 7.69 7.97 5.62
C ALA A 66 8.59 7.66 6.83
N ILE A 67 8.32 8.30 7.97
CA ILE A 67 9.07 8.12 9.22
C ILE A 67 8.86 6.69 9.74
N GLY A 68 7.62 6.20 9.76
CA GLY A 68 7.31 4.87 10.28
C GLY A 68 7.98 3.75 9.48
N THR A 69 7.98 3.85 8.14
CA THR A 69 8.70 2.89 7.28
C THR A 69 10.21 2.92 7.57
N LEU A 70 10.80 4.12 7.71
CA LEU A 70 12.22 4.26 8.01
C LEU A 70 12.60 3.64 9.35
N ILE A 71 11.78 3.84 10.38
CA ILE A 71 11.98 3.22 11.69
C ILE A 71 11.92 1.70 11.57
N ALA A 72 10.85 1.14 10.99
CA ALA A 72 10.70 -0.31 10.85
C ALA A 72 11.87 -0.94 10.07
N ASP A 73 12.25 -0.31 8.95
CA ASP A 73 13.33 -0.77 8.10
C ASP A 73 14.70 -0.68 8.77
N SER A 74 14.93 0.33 9.60
CA SER A 74 16.18 0.47 10.35
C SER A 74 16.25 -0.51 11.52
N MET A 75 15.16 -0.66 12.26
CA MET A 75 15.05 -1.59 13.38
C MET A 75 15.27 -3.04 12.95
N LYS A 76 14.70 -3.47 11.81
CA LYS A 76 14.94 -4.82 11.27
C LYS A 76 16.43 -5.13 11.06
N ARG A 77 17.23 -4.12 10.73
CA ARG A 77 18.66 -4.24 10.42
C ARG A 77 19.59 -3.87 11.59
N GLY A 78 19.05 -3.35 12.69
CA GLY A 78 19.84 -2.85 13.81
C GLY A 78 20.63 -1.57 13.52
N SER A 79 20.39 -0.91 12.38
CA SER A 79 21.09 0.31 11.96
C SER A 79 20.23 1.12 10.99
N LEU A 80 20.55 2.40 10.81
CA LEU A 80 19.82 3.28 9.89
C LEU A 80 19.84 2.69 8.46
N HIS A 81 18.67 2.37 7.92
CA HIS A 81 18.61 1.75 6.60
C HIS A 81 18.63 2.79 5.47
N ILE A 82 19.79 2.95 4.82
CA ILE A 82 19.98 3.85 3.69
C ILE A 82 19.03 3.54 2.52
N GLY A 83 18.78 2.26 2.23
CA GLY A 83 17.83 1.88 1.18
C GLY A 83 16.40 2.36 1.45
N SER A 84 16.01 2.50 2.72
CA SER A 84 14.71 3.08 3.08
C SER A 84 14.68 4.57 2.77
N LEU A 85 15.74 5.31 3.11
CA LEU A 85 15.83 6.75 2.81
C LEU A 85 15.75 7.01 1.31
N ILE A 86 16.45 6.21 0.50
CA ILE A 86 16.49 6.36 -0.95
C ILE A 86 15.15 5.99 -1.60
N ALA A 87 14.50 4.91 -1.14
CA ALA A 87 13.37 4.33 -1.86
C ALA A 87 12.06 4.34 -1.09
N ALA A 88 12.04 3.76 0.11
CA ALA A 88 10.80 3.53 0.85
C ALA A 88 10.19 4.85 1.35
N VAL A 89 11.01 5.75 1.89
CA VAL A 89 10.61 7.08 2.39
C VAL A 89 9.91 7.92 1.33
N PRO A 90 10.51 8.20 0.15
CA PRO A 90 9.85 9.02 -0.87
C PRO A 90 8.58 8.37 -1.43
N GLY A 91 8.59 7.06 -1.69
CA GLY A 91 7.40 6.38 -2.21
C GLY A 91 6.23 6.36 -1.23
N ASN A 92 6.49 6.12 0.06
CA ASN A 92 5.46 6.21 1.11
C ASN A 92 4.97 7.65 1.27
N PHE A 93 5.87 8.64 1.32
CA PHE A 93 5.48 10.04 1.44
C PHE A 93 4.55 10.45 0.30
N ILE A 94 4.97 10.25 -0.96
CA ILE A 94 4.22 10.67 -2.14
C ILE A 94 2.88 9.93 -2.24
N GLY A 95 2.88 8.60 -2.06
CA GLY A 95 1.66 7.80 -2.14
C GLY A 95 0.61 8.25 -1.14
N PHE A 96 0.99 8.41 0.13
CA PHE A 96 0.06 8.79 1.19
C PHE A 96 -0.28 10.29 1.19
N TYR A 97 0.59 11.16 0.67
CA TYR A 97 0.26 12.56 0.44
C TYR A 97 -0.85 12.69 -0.61
N ILE A 98 -0.71 12.03 -1.76
CA ILE A 98 -1.73 12.02 -2.81
C ILE A 98 -3.03 11.42 -2.27
N TYR A 99 -2.95 10.33 -1.52
CA TYR A 99 -4.12 9.69 -0.90
C TYR A 99 -4.91 10.66 -0.02
N GLY A 100 -4.22 11.30 0.93
CA GLY A 100 -4.85 12.25 1.85
C GLY A 100 -5.39 13.49 1.13
N GLU A 101 -4.72 13.99 0.09
CA GLU A 101 -5.21 15.13 -0.70
C GLU A 101 -6.50 14.81 -1.47
N ILE A 102 -6.63 13.60 -2.03
CA ILE A 102 -7.85 13.17 -2.73
C ILE A 102 -9.04 13.14 -1.75
N LEU A 103 -8.84 12.59 -0.55
CA LEU A 103 -9.93 12.42 0.43
C LEU A 103 -10.27 13.70 1.19
N LYS A 104 -9.27 14.54 1.50
CA LYS A 104 -9.45 15.84 2.14
C LYS A 104 -10.41 16.74 1.37
N LYS A 105 -10.36 16.73 0.03
CA LYS A 105 -11.23 17.58 -0.82
C LYS A 105 -12.71 17.25 -0.67
N LYS A 106 -13.03 15.95 -0.62
CA LYS A 106 -14.36 15.43 -0.30
C LYS A 106 -14.24 13.91 -0.21
N PHE A 107 -14.70 13.36 0.91
CA PHE A 107 -14.73 11.94 1.13
C PHE A 107 -15.98 11.34 0.49
N THR A 108 -15.78 10.28 -0.29
CA THR A 108 -16.81 9.31 -0.63
C THR A 108 -16.13 7.95 -0.69
N TRP A 109 -16.88 6.87 -0.47
CA TRP A 109 -16.31 5.53 -0.58
C TRP A 109 -15.76 5.22 -1.98
N SER A 110 -16.35 5.76 -3.05
CA SER A 110 -15.80 5.62 -4.40
C SER A 110 -14.47 6.34 -4.56
N ARG A 111 -14.31 7.54 -3.98
CA ARG A 111 -13.03 8.25 -3.95
C ARG A 111 -12.00 7.53 -3.10
N PHE A 112 -12.40 6.94 -1.98
CA PHE A 112 -11.56 6.08 -1.15
C PHE A 112 -11.01 4.90 -1.96
N ILE A 113 -11.86 4.18 -2.69
CA ILE A 113 -11.45 3.04 -3.52
C ILE A 113 -10.50 3.51 -4.63
N ALA A 114 -10.86 4.58 -5.35
CA ALA A 114 -10.03 5.11 -6.43
C ALA A 114 -8.67 5.62 -5.93
N ALA A 115 -8.64 6.34 -4.80
CA ALA A 115 -7.42 6.80 -4.17
C ALA A 115 -6.55 5.60 -3.76
N SER A 116 -7.13 4.58 -3.12
CA SER A 116 -6.41 3.38 -2.68
C SER A 116 -5.73 2.67 -3.87
N LEU A 117 -6.44 2.48 -4.98
CA LEU A 117 -5.87 1.88 -6.18
C LEU A 117 -4.72 2.73 -6.75
N LEU A 118 -4.98 4.02 -6.96
CA LEU A 118 -4.03 4.95 -7.57
C LEU A 118 -2.74 5.05 -6.76
N THR A 119 -2.87 5.21 -5.44
CA THR A 119 -1.72 5.50 -4.58
C THR A 119 -0.93 4.26 -4.21
N LEU A 120 -1.57 3.08 -4.16
CA LEU A 120 -0.83 1.82 -4.07
C LEU A 120 0.00 1.60 -5.33
N ILE A 121 -0.52 1.91 -6.53
CA ILE A 121 0.27 1.81 -7.78
C ILE A 121 1.43 2.80 -7.75
N ILE A 122 1.15 4.10 -7.56
CA ILE A 122 2.17 5.15 -7.61
C ILE A 122 3.22 4.96 -6.51
N GLY A 123 2.78 4.78 -5.27
CA GLY A 123 3.68 4.63 -4.12
C GLY A 123 4.57 3.41 -4.26
N ASN A 124 3.99 2.25 -4.57
CA ASN A 124 4.77 1.02 -4.72
C ASN A 124 5.70 1.06 -5.93
N ALA A 125 5.29 1.70 -7.04
CA ALA A 125 6.17 1.90 -8.19
C ALA A 125 7.38 2.77 -7.82
N ILE A 126 7.17 3.90 -7.15
CA ILE A 126 8.27 4.75 -6.70
C ILE A 126 9.22 3.95 -5.80
N VAL A 127 8.70 3.22 -4.80
CA VAL A 127 9.55 2.40 -3.93
C VAL A 127 10.30 1.35 -4.73
N ALA A 128 9.63 0.60 -5.61
CA ALA A 128 10.24 -0.49 -6.37
C ALA A 128 11.37 0.01 -7.29
N PHE A 129 11.11 1.04 -8.08
CA PHE A 129 12.09 1.57 -9.02
C PHE A 129 13.27 2.21 -8.30
N LEU A 130 13.05 3.02 -7.26
CA LEU A 130 14.16 3.60 -6.49
C LEU A 130 14.96 2.52 -5.75
N TYR A 131 14.30 1.49 -5.23
CA TYR A 131 14.96 0.40 -4.53
C TYR A 131 15.82 -0.44 -5.48
N VAL A 132 15.29 -0.81 -6.64
CA VAL A 132 15.99 -1.66 -7.60
C VAL A 132 17.09 -0.89 -8.33
N PHE A 133 16.77 0.27 -8.92
CA PHE A 133 17.73 1.03 -9.72
C PHE A 133 18.72 1.80 -8.83
N LEU A 134 18.24 2.67 -7.95
CA LEU A 134 19.17 3.54 -7.22
C LEU A 134 19.88 2.80 -6.09
N TYR A 135 19.15 2.06 -5.26
CA TYR A 135 19.77 1.42 -4.10
C TYR A 135 20.49 0.11 -4.45
N LYS A 136 19.82 -0.86 -5.05
CA LYS A 136 20.41 -2.18 -5.32
C LYS A 136 21.40 -2.18 -6.49
N SER A 137 21.07 -1.52 -7.59
CA SER A 137 21.93 -1.50 -8.78
C SER A 137 23.04 -0.45 -8.68
N LEU A 138 22.72 0.82 -8.41
CA LEU A 138 23.73 1.90 -8.46
C LEU A 138 24.51 2.08 -7.15
N PHE A 139 23.85 2.03 -6.00
CA PHE A 139 24.51 2.31 -4.72
C PHE A 139 25.26 1.08 -4.17
N LEU A 140 24.66 -0.12 -4.24
CA LEU A 140 25.29 -1.35 -3.74
C LEU A 140 26.00 -2.20 -4.81
N TYR A 141 25.79 -1.92 -6.10
CA TYR A 141 26.33 -2.73 -7.21
C TYR A 141 25.95 -4.23 -7.15
N GLU A 142 24.83 -4.58 -6.52
CA GLU A 142 24.41 -5.97 -6.29
C GLU A 142 23.61 -6.58 -7.45
N LEU A 143 23.04 -5.74 -8.31
CA LEU A 143 22.21 -6.14 -9.45
C LEU A 143 22.85 -5.69 -10.78
N PRO A 144 23.92 -6.35 -11.25
CA PRO A 144 24.56 -6.05 -12.55
C PRO A 144 23.71 -6.62 -13.71
N PHE A 145 22.46 -6.18 -13.80
CA PHE A 145 21.49 -6.64 -14.80
C PHE A 145 21.22 -5.55 -15.84
N SER A 146 20.69 -5.96 -17.00
CA SER A 146 20.22 -5.01 -18.00
C SER A 146 19.04 -4.18 -17.49
N ILE A 147 18.82 -2.99 -18.07
CA ILE A 147 17.69 -2.10 -17.73
C ILE A 147 16.35 -2.84 -17.84
N GLU A 148 16.20 -3.72 -18.82
CA GLU A 148 15.01 -4.55 -19.01
C GLU A 148 14.74 -5.45 -17.80
N LYS A 149 15.77 -6.14 -17.31
CA LYS A 149 15.69 -7.02 -16.12
C LYS A 149 15.42 -6.24 -14.84
N LEU A 150 16.05 -5.06 -14.67
CA LEU A 150 15.78 -4.18 -13.53
C LEU A 150 14.34 -3.63 -13.56
N SER A 151 13.85 -3.27 -14.75
CA SER A 151 12.48 -2.82 -14.94
C SER A 151 11.49 -3.93 -14.63
N PHE A 152 11.78 -5.16 -15.10
CA PHE A 152 10.97 -6.34 -14.82
C PHE A 152 10.86 -6.62 -13.31
N LEU A 153 11.98 -6.59 -12.58
CA LEU A 153 11.97 -6.73 -11.12
C LEU A 153 11.12 -5.65 -10.45
N SER A 154 11.29 -4.41 -10.88
CA SER A 154 10.59 -3.25 -10.31
C SER A 154 9.07 -3.36 -10.51
N ILE A 155 8.65 -3.79 -11.70
CA ILE A 155 7.23 -4.05 -12.01
C ILE A 155 6.71 -5.21 -11.16
N GLY A 156 7.46 -6.32 -11.06
CA GLY A 156 7.10 -7.47 -10.23
C GLY A 156 6.90 -7.11 -8.76
N LEU A 157 7.81 -6.32 -8.17
CA LEU A 157 7.70 -5.82 -6.80
C LEU A 157 6.50 -4.86 -6.63
N THR A 158 6.27 -3.99 -7.60
CA THR A 158 5.11 -3.07 -7.61
C THR A 158 3.80 -3.86 -7.56
N ILE A 159 3.67 -4.87 -8.43
CA ILE A 159 2.50 -5.74 -8.51
C ILE A 159 2.35 -6.54 -7.21
N TYR A 160 3.44 -7.10 -6.68
CA TYR A 160 3.42 -7.86 -5.44
C TYR A 160 2.90 -7.01 -4.27
N TRP A 161 3.44 -5.81 -4.05
CA TRP A 161 2.98 -4.94 -2.98
C TRP A 161 1.54 -4.48 -3.20
N PHE A 162 1.18 -4.11 -4.43
CA PHE A 162 -0.19 -3.76 -4.76
C PHE A 162 -1.17 -4.90 -4.43
N ALA A 163 -0.89 -6.10 -4.93
CA ALA A 163 -1.74 -7.28 -4.77
C ALA A 163 -1.90 -7.68 -3.30
N THR A 164 -0.84 -7.57 -2.51
CA THR A 164 -0.83 -7.99 -1.11
C THR A 164 -1.39 -6.92 -0.16
N MET A 165 -1.35 -5.64 -0.54
CA MET A 165 -1.87 -4.52 0.27
C MET A 165 -3.34 -4.22 -0.01
N LEU A 166 -3.78 -4.37 -1.26
CA LEU A 166 -5.13 -3.98 -1.69
C LEU A 166 -6.25 -4.65 -0.89
N PRO A 167 -6.22 -5.97 -0.58
CA PRO A 167 -7.27 -6.59 0.23
C PRO A 167 -7.45 -5.92 1.59
N PHE A 168 -6.34 -5.62 2.28
CA PHE A 168 -6.38 -4.96 3.59
C PHE A 168 -6.87 -3.51 3.46
N MET A 169 -6.41 -2.80 2.43
CA MET A 169 -6.87 -1.46 2.16
C MET A 169 -8.37 -1.40 1.90
N LEU A 170 -8.95 -2.35 1.16
CA LEU A 170 -10.38 -2.30 0.82
C LEU A 170 -11.30 -2.96 1.86
N LEU A 171 -10.80 -3.82 2.73
CA LEU A 171 -11.59 -4.49 3.78
C LEU A 171 -11.39 -3.87 5.16
N LEU A 172 -10.13 -3.79 5.59
CA LEU A 172 -9.79 -3.40 6.95
C LEU A 172 -9.91 -1.88 7.14
N THR A 173 -9.43 -1.08 6.19
CA THR A 173 -9.47 0.39 6.34
C THR A 173 -10.91 0.93 6.44
N PRO A 174 -11.89 0.55 5.60
CA PRO A 174 -13.28 1.00 5.75
C PRO A 174 -13.91 0.59 7.09
N LEU A 175 -13.59 -0.62 7.57
CA LEU A 175 -14.04 -1.09 8.88
C LEU A 175 -13.48 -0.20 9.98
N LEU A 176 -12.17 0.06 9.98
CA LEU A 176 -11.52 0.90 10.98
C LEU A 176 -12.02 2.35 10.93
N ILE A 177 -12.23 2.92 9.74
CA ILE A 177 -12.81 4.26 9.57
C ILE A 177 -14.18 4.34 10.25
N ARG A 178 -15.07 3.36 10.01
CA ARG A 178 -16.42 3.33 10.60
C ARG A 178 -16.39 3.15 12.11
N LEU A 179 -15.54 2.25 12.60
CA LEU A 179 -15.38 1.97 14.03
C LEU A 179 -14.89 3.21 14.78
N ILE A 180 -13.84 3.86 14.28
CA ILE A 180 -13.27 5.05 14.92
C ILE A 180 -14.21 6.24 14.85
N ALA A 181 -14.87 6.47 13.71
CA ALA A 181 -15.85 7.55 13.58
C ALA A 181 -17.05 7.38 14.52
N THR A 182 -17.36 6.14 14.92
CA THR A 182 -18.45 5.83 15.86
C THR A 182 -17.96 5.89 17.32
N ALA A 183 -16.79 5.33 17.62
CA ALA A 183 -16.25 5.28 18.98
C ALA A 183 -15.70 6.63 19.46
N ILE A 184 -15.13 7.43 18.55
CA ILE A 184 -14.50 8.72 18.87
C ILE A 184 -14.99 9.80 17.88
N PRO A 185 -16.26 10.25 17.97
CA PRO A 185 -16.80 11.22 17.02
C PRO A 185 -16.03 12.55 16.98
N GLY A 186 -15.40 12.94 18.10
CA GLY A 186 -14.60 14.17 18.22
C GLY A 186 -13.30 14.16 17.39
N ILE A 187 -12.85 13.01 16.90
CA ILE A 187 -11.67 12.91 16.02
C ILE A 187 -12.00 13.23 14.56
N VAL A 188 -13.29 13.21 14.20
CA VAL A 188 -13.75 13.44 12.84
C VAL A 188 -13.86 14.96 12.62
N PRO A 189 -13.02 15.58 11.77
CA PRO A 189 -12.91 17.04 11.72
C PRO A 189 -14.19 17.75 11.24
N GLU A 190 -15.02 17.06 10.47
CA GLU A 190 -16.21 17.64 9.85
C GLU A 190 -17.44 16.76 10.05
N ARG A 191 -18.55 17.39 10.47
CA ARG A 191 -19.85 16.70 10.59
C ARG A 191 -20.30 16.06 9.27
N LYS A 192 -19.90 16.64 8.14
CA LYS A 192 -20.16 16.11 6.79
C LYS A 192 -19.40 14.81 6.52
N LEU A 193 -18.17 14.68 7.03
CA LEU A 193 -17.41 13.43 6.92
C LEU A 193 -18.12 12.29 7.67
N ILE A 194 -18.74 12.58 8.82
CA ILE A 194 -19.55 11.59 9.57
C ILE A 194 -20.73 11.10 8.73
N SER A 195 -21.47 12.00 8.06
CA SER A 195 -22.57 11.58 7.19
C SER A 195 -22.07 10.77 6.00
N ASP A 196 -20.96 11.19 5.39
CA ASP A 196 -20.39 10.51 4.22
C ASP A 196 -19.88 9.09 4.58
N ILE A 197 -19.28 8.89 5.76
CA ILE A 197 -18.83 7.58 6.26
C ILE A 197 -20.02 6.62 6.47
N ARG A 198 -21.17 7.14 6.90
CA ARG A 198 -22.38 6.34 7.13
C ARG A 198 -23.10 5.92 5.85
N THR A 199 -22.75 6.51 4.71
CA THR A 199 -23.33 6.12 3.42
C THR A 199 -23.01 4.66 3.06
N GLU A 200 -23.84 4.10 2.20
CA GLU A 200 -23.63 2.74 1.68
C GLU A 200 -22.30 2.63 0.93
N PHE A 201 -21.67 1.47 1.09
CA PHE A 201 -20.41 1.19 0.43
C PHE A 201 -20.67 0.79 -1.04
N PRO A 202 -19.99 1.39 -2.03
CA PRO A 202 -20.33 1.29 -3.44
C PRO A 202 -19.93 -0.09 -3.99
N LYS A 203 -20.88 -1.03 -3.96
CA LYS A 203 -20.70 -2.43 -4.38
C LYS A 203 -20.02 -2.53 -5.75
N ARG A 204 -20.50 -1.78 -6.76
CA ARG A 204 -19.94 -1.80 -8.13
C ARG A 204 -18.48 -1.37 -8.19
N SER A 205 -18.13 -0.24 -7.56
CA SER A 205 -16.74 0.25 -7.56
C SER A 205 -15.81 -0.74 -6.86
N PHE A 206 -16.26 -1.34 -5.75
CA PHE A 206 -15.48 -2.34 -5.03
C PHE A 206 -15.31 -3.63 -5.83
N THR A 207 -16.36 -4.15 -6.47
CA THR A 207 -16.28 -5.32 -7.34
C THR A 207 -15.26 -5.08 -8.44
N LEU A 208 -15.33 -3.96 -9.17
CA LEU A 208 -14.38 -3.69 -10.24
C LEU A 208 -12.95 -3.53 -9.72
N ALA A 209 -12.79 -2.85 -8.58
CA ALA A 209 -11.48 -2.65 -7.94
C ALA A 209 -10.83 -3.94 -7.43
N THR A 210 -11.58 -5.03 -7.30
CA THR A 210 -11.08 -6.32 -6.80
C THR A 210 -11.00 -7.36 -7.91
N ILE A 211 -12.05 -7.54 -8.72
CA ILE A 211 -12.08 -8.51 -9.81
C ILE A 211 -11.03 -8.19 -10.88
N ILE A 212 -10.90 -6.94 -11.32
CA ILE A 212 -9.97 -6.60 -12.41
C ILE A 212 -8.53 -6.94 -12.01
N PRO A 213 -8.00 -6.43 -10.88
CA PRO A 213 -6.71 -6.91 -10.36
C PRO A 213 -6.64 -8.42 -10.16
N GLY A 214 -7.71 -9.03 -9.64
CA GLY A 214 -7.76 -10.47 -9.37
C GLY A 214 -7.52 -11.31 -10.63
N ILE A 215 -8.23 -11.00 -11.71
CA ILE A 215 -8.08 -11.66 -13.01
C ILE A 215 -6.69 -11.40 -13.58
N VAL A 216 -6.19 -10.16 -13.54
CA VAL A 216 -4.85 -9.82 -14.02
C VAL A 216 -3.77 -10.63 -13.30
N LEU A 217 -3.88 -10.79 -11.98
CA LEU A 217 -2.94 -11.59 -11.19
C LEU A 217 -3.00 -13.07 -11.55
N ILE A 218 -4.20 -13.63 -11.74
CA ILE A 218 -4.34 -15.03 -12.20
C ILE A 218 -3.67 -15.20 -13.58
N MET A 219 -3.90 -14.26 -14.51
CA MET A 219 -3.26 -14.28 -15.83
C MET A 219 -1.73 -14.18 -15.74
N LEU A 220 -1.20 -13.36 -14.84
CA LEU A 220 0.24 -13.27 -14.58
C LEU A 220 0.79 -14.56 -13.96
N GLY A 221 0.04 -15.21 -13.06
CA GLY A 221 0.36 -16.53 -12.54
C GLY A 221 0.49 -17.57 -13.66
N ILE A 222 -0.52 -17.64 -14.54
CA ILE A 222 -0.52 -18.54 -15.72
C ILE A 222 0.68 -18.23 -16.61
N ALA A 223 0.87 -16.96 -16.99
CA ALA A 223 1.97 -16.55 -17.84
C ALA A 223 3.33 -16.93 -17.23
N THR A 224 3.52 -16.74 -15.92
CA THR A 224 4.76 -17.11 -15.23
C THR A 224 4.96 -18.63 -15.18
N SER A 225 3.87 -19.42 -15.18
CA SER A 225 3.93 -20.88 -15.08
C SER A 225 4.26 -21.57 -16.40
N ILE A 226 3.71 -21.08 -17.52
CA ILE A 226 3.70 -21.82 -18.80
C ILE A 226 4.42 -21.12 -19.96
N THR A 227 4.97 -19.92 -19.76
CA THR A 227 5.63 -19.14 -20.83
C THR A 227 7.10 -18.85 -20.49
N PRO A 228 7.91 -18.32 -21.44
CA PRO A 228 9.29 -17.88 -21.18
C PRO A 228 9.44 -16.81 -20.09
N LEU A 229 8.33 -16.21 -19.63
CA LEU A 229 8.31 -15.33 -18.46
C LEU A 229 8.86 -16.01 -17.20
N ARG A 230 8.75 -17.34 -17.12
CA ARG A 230 9.32 -18.17 -16.06
C ARG A 230 10.83 -17.97 -15.94
N ASP A 231 11.54 -18.10 -17.04
CA ASP A 231 13.00 -18.01 -17.09
C ASP A 231 13.46 -16.59 -16.77
N LEU A 232 12.72 -15.59 -17.26
CA LEU A 232 12.98 -14.20 -16.92
C LEU A 232 12.84 -13.97 -15.40
N THR A 233 11.76 -14.47 -14.80
CA THR A 233 11.50 -14.38 -13.35
C THR A 233 12.60 -15.02 -12.51
N MET A 234 13.03 -16.22 -12.89
CA MET A 234 14.15 -16.91 -12.24
C MET A 234 15.45 -16.11 -12.33
N SER A 235 15.75 -15.59 -13.53
CA SER A 235 17.02 -14.91 -13.81
C SER A 235 17.20 -13.61 -13.04
N VAL A 236 16.10 -12.92 -12.71
CA VAL A 236 16.13 -11.58 -12.11
C VAL A 236 16.06 -11.63 -10.59
N ALA A 237 15.33 -12.58 -10.02
CA ALA A 237 15.17 -12.68 -8.57
C ALA A 237 16.14 -13.71 -7.92
N ARG A 238 17.07 -14.29 -8.70
CA ARG A 238 17.99 -15.37 -8.27
C ARG A 238 17.24 -16.48 -7.52
N LEU A 239 16.03 -16.80 -7.96
CA LEU A 239 15.17 -17.76 -7.29
C LEU A 239 15.57 -19.18 -7.67
N ASN A 240 15.43 -20.11 -6.73
CA ASN A 240 15.56 -21.53 -7.00
C ASN A 240 14.29 -22.13 -7.64
N SER A 241 13.16 -21.41 -7.56
CA SER A 241 11.89 -21.80 -8.16
C SER A 241 10.99 -20.58 -8.35
N THR A 242 10.18 -20.56 -9.41
CA THR A 242 9.12 -19.56 -9.64
C THR A 242 7.86 -19.82 -8.85
N LEU A 243 7.72 -21.01 -8.26
CA LEU A 243 6.52 -21.44 -7.54
C LEU A 243 6.07 -20.43 -6.47
N PRO A 244 6.94 -19.81 -5.64
CA PRO A 244 6.50 -18.82 -4.66
C PRO A 244 5.88 -17.57 -5.30
N VAL A 245 6.38 -17.14 -6.47
CA VAL A 245 5.84 -15.99 -7.21
C VAL A 245 4.50 -16.34 -7.83
N GLU A 246 4.42 -17.53 -8.45
CA GLU A 246 3.18 -18.07 -9.03
C GLU A 246 2.10 -18.22 -7.96
N LEU A 247 2.41 -18.83 -6.82
CA LEU A 247 1.48 -18.99 -5.69
C LEU A 247 1.03 -17.63 -5.14
N ALA A 248 1.93 -16.67 -5.02
CA ALA A 248 1.54 -15.33 -4.60
C ALA A 248 0.51 -14.72 -5.56
N TYR A 249 0.70 -14.86 -6.87
CA TYR A 249 -0.24 -14.39 -7.88
C TYR A 249 -1.57 -15.14 -7.87
N TYR A 250 -1.54 -16.47 -7.83
CA TYR A 250 -2.76 -17.28 -7.79
C TYR A 250 -3.55 -17.03 -6.51
N CYS A 251 -2.91 -17.11 -5.33
CA CYS A 251 -3.61 -16.93 -4.07
C CYS A 251 -4.21 -15.52 -3.95
N THR A 252 -3.44 -14.46 -4.23
CA THR A 252 -3.96 -13.09 -4.14
C THR A 252 -5.00 -12.81 -5.22
N GLY A 253 -4.78 -13.31 -6.44
CA GLY A 253 -5.72 -13.16 -7.56
C GLY A 253 -7.06 -13.83 -7.28
N SER A 254 -7.04 -15.07 -6.77
CA SER A 254 -8.25 -15.80 -6.35
C SER A 254 -8.97 -15.10 -5.19
N VAL A 255 -8.25 -14.64 -4.16
CA VAL A 255 -8.84 -13.90 -3.03
C VAL A 255 -9.53 -12.62 -3.52
N LEU A 256 -8.87 -11.81 -4.33
CA LEU A 256 -9.44 -10.58 -4.86
C LEU A 256 -10.66 -10.84 -5.76
N THR A 257 -10.59 -11.87 -6.60
CA THR A 257 -11.72 -12.27 -7.45
C THR A 257 -12.92 -12.73 -6.60
N ALA A 258 -12.68 -13.58 -5.59
CA ALA A 258 -13.71 -14.07 -4.67
C ALA A 258 -14.35 -12.93 -3.84
N MET A 259 -13.54 -11.96 -3.38
CA MET A 259 -14.04 -10.77 -2.69
C MET A 259 -15.03 -9.98 -3.55
N GLY A 260 -14.70 -9.79 -4.84
CA GLY A 260 -15.56 -9.06 -5.77
C GLY A 260 -16.87 -9.78 -6.09
N VAL A 261 -16.85 -11.12 -6.16
CA VAL A 261 -18.05 -11.94 -6.39
C VAL A 261 -18.95 -11.98 -5.15
N THR A 262 -18.39 -12.23 -3.96
CA THR A 262 -19.16 -12.39 -2.72
C THR A 262 -19.96 -11.15 -2.34
N ILE A 263 -19.47 -9.95 -2.64
CA ILE A 263 -20.21 -8.70 -2.34
C ILE A 263 -21.44 -8.50 -3.23
N GLN A 264 -21.48 -9.11 -4.41
CA GLN A 264 -22.63 -9.06 -5.31
C GLN A 264 -23.74 -10.01 -4.88
N VAL A 265 -23.37 -11.12 -4.24
CA VAL A 265 -24.32 -12.15 -3.76
C VAL A 265 -25.02 -11.71 -2.47
N LYS A 266 -24.38 -10.86 -1.65
CA LYS A 266 -25.03 -10.22 -0.50
C LYS A 266 -26.01 -9.14 -0.98
N LYS A 267 -27.30 -9.51 -1.08
CA LYS A 267 -28.41 -8.57 -1.24
C LYS A 267 -28.40 -7.58 -0.08
#